data_AF-A0A1B6HIN6-F1
#
_entry.id   AF-A0A1B6HIN6-F1
#
_cell.length_a   1.000
_cell.length_b   1.000
_cell.length_c   1.000
_cell.angle_alpha   90.00
_cell.angle_beta   90.00
_cell.angle_gamma   90.00
#
_symmetry.space_group_name_H-M   'P 1'
#
loop_
_entity.id
_entity.type
_entity.pdbx_description
1 polymer ?
#
loop_
_entity_poly.entity_id
_entity_poly.type
_entity_poly.pdbx_seq_one_letter_code
_entity_poly.pdbx_strand_id
1 'polypeptide(L)'
;MHFKVTVLCVVLSLVQYIIAINKCNEDIIENILKMNGCPQSVLSKLHTFGDFKHVLVPETDMLDTLDYIHGCINEPIDGSSDATFTTGFSNKSLGSHTVNYHMEEHECGHVTDFHS
;
A
#
# COMPACT_ATOMS: atom_id res chain seq x y z
N MET A 1 -2.36 13.23 -21.55
CA MET A 1 -1.68 12.84 -20.28
C MET A 1 -2.59 12.96 -19.05
N HIS A 2 -3.93 12.82 -19.16
CA HIS A 2 -4.84 12.98 -18.01
C HIS A 2 -5.28 11.66 -17.35
N PHE A 3 -5.06 10.50 -17.97
CA PHE A 3 -5.54 9.22 -17.45
C PHE A 3 -4.75 8.68 -16.25
N LYS A 4 -3.46 9.00 -16.14
CA LYS A 4 -2.58 8.50 -15.05
C LYS A 4 -2.79 9.24 -13.73
N VAL A 5 -3.20 10.51 -13.78
CA VAL A 5 -3.46 11.34 -12.58
C VAL A 5 -4.77 10.92 -11.91
N THR A 6 -5.77 10.51 -12.69
CA THR A 6 -7.07 10.05 -12.16
C THR A 6 -6.93 8.73 -11.39
N VAL A 7 -6.14 7.78 -11.89
CA VAL A 7 -5.94 6.48 -11.20
C VAL A 7 -5.19 6.68 -9.88
N LEU A 8 -4.17 7.55 -9.85
CA LEU A 8 -3.45 7.86 -8.63
C LEU A 8 -4.33 8.59 -7.60
N CYS A 9 -5.22 9.48 -8.05
CA CYS A 9 -6.23 10.10 -7.18
C CYS A 9 -7.25 9.10 -6.65
N VAL A 10 -7.65 8.09 -7.44
CA VAL A 10 -8.55 7.03 -6.96
C VAL A 10 -7.83 6.16 -5.92
N VAL A 11 -6.58 5.78 -6.15
CA VAL A 11 -5.79 5.01 -5.17
C VAL A 11 -5.53 5.81 -3.90
N LEU A 12 -5.16 7.10 -3.99
CA LEU A 12 -4.99 7.97 -2.82
C LEU A 12 -6.31 8.26 -2.10
N SER A 13 -7.42 8.37 -2.83
CA SER A 13 -8.75 8.50 -2.20
C SER A 13 -9.19 7.21 -1.52
N LEU A 14 -8.81 6.04 -2.05
CA LEU A 14 -9.00 4.75 -1.38
C LEU A 14 -8.14 4.65 -0.12
N VAL A 15 -6.89 5.11 -0.14
CA VAL A 15 -6.03 5.14 1.05
C VAL A 15 -6.54 6.13 2.10
N GLN A 16 -7.02 7.31 1.70
CA GLN A 16 -7.66 8.26 2.62
C GLN A 16 -9.01 7.75 3.13
N TYR A 17 -9.75 7.02 2.31
CA TYR A 17 -10.95 6.29 2.72
C TYR A 17 -10.57 5.23 3.75
N ILE A 18 -9.50 4.44 3.53
CA ILE A 18 -9.00 3.42 4.48
C ILE A 18 -8.60 4.04 5.83
N ILE A 19 -7.99 5.23 5.83
CA ILE A 19 -7.64 5.94 7.08
C ILE A 19 -8.90 6.49 7.79
N ALA A 20 -9.93 6.91 7.05
CA ALA A 20 -11.24 7.25 7.62
C ALA A 20 -12.04 5.99 8.06
N ILE A 21 -11.78 4.86 7.42
CA ILE A 21 -12.35 3.54 7.69
C ILE A 21 -11.76 2.90 8.95
N ASN A 22 -10.58 3.31 9.43
CA ASN A 22 -10.09 2.92 10.77
C ASN A 22 -10.99 3.41 11.94
N LYS A 23 -12.12 4.08 11.64
CA LYS A 23 -13.24 4.33 12.56
C LYS A 23 -14.58 3.73 12.12
N CYS A 24 -14.66 3.06 10.98
CA CYS A 24 -15.85 2.33 10.52
C CYS A 24 -15.78 0.89 11.01
N ASN A 25 -16.90 0.42 11.53
CA ASN A 25 -17.11 -0.95 11.96
C ASN A 25 -16.73 -1.90 10.81
N GLU A 26 -15.87 -2.89 11.06
CA GLU A 26 -15.39 -3.84 10.04
C GLU A 26 -16.55 -4.47 9.25
N ASP A 27 -17.65 -4.77 9.94
CA ASP A 27 -18.92 -5.25 9.37
C ASP A 27 -19.50 -4.37 8.26
N ILE A 28 -19.35 -3.05 8.35
CA ILE A 28 -19.90 -2.10 7.36
C ILE A 28 -19.07 -2.15 6.07
N ILE A 29 -17.74 -2.24 6.21
CA ILE A 29 -16.82 -2.33 5.07
C ILE A 29 -17.08 -3.63 4.31
N GLU A 30 -17.18 -4.75 5.04
CA GLU A 30 -17.49 -6.05 4.44
C GLU A 30 -18.81 -6.02 3.67
N ASN A 31 -19.86 -5.45 4.24
CA ASN A 31 -21.15 -5.37 3.58
C ASN A 31 -21.10 -4.49 2.31
N ILE A 32 -20.35 -3.38 2.34
CA ILE A 32 -20.16 -2.53 1.15
C ILE A 32 -19.39 -3.28 0.05
N LEU A 33 -18.35 -4.04 0.40
CA LEU A 33 -17.58 -4.84 -0.56
C LEU A 33 -18.44 -5.98 -1.14
N LYS A 34 -19.24 -6.65 -0.32
CA LYS A 34 -20.19 -7.69 -0.75
C LYS A 34 -21.25 -7.14 -1.71
N MET A 35 -21.77 -5.94 -1.48
CA MET A 35 -22.75 -5.29 -2.37
C MET A 35 -22.18 -4.83 -3.72
N ASN A 36 -20.89 -4.48 -3.78
CA ASN A 36 -20.27 -3.91 -5.00
C ASN A 36 -19.54 -4.94 -5.87
N GLY A 37 -19.78 -6.24 -5.63
CA GLY A 37 -19.05 -7.32 -6.29
C GLY A 37 -17.68 -7.48 -5.63
N CYS A 38 -17.61 -8.46 -4.72
CA CYS A 38 -16.42 -8.75 -3.91
C CYS A 38 -15.15 -8.74 -4.77
N PRO A 39 -14.18 -7.86 -4.47
CA PRO A 39 -12.92 -7.86 -5.20
C PRO A 39 -12.19 -9.17 -4.94
N GLN A 40 -11.49 -9.65 -5.96
CA GLN A 40 -10.63 -10.83 -5.89
C GLN A 40 -9.30 -10.53 -6.57
N SER A 41 -8.28 -11.29 -6.19
CA SER A 41 -6.92 -11.22 -6.74
C SER A 41 -6.31 -9.82 -6.55
N VAL A 42 -6.56 -9.22 -5.39
CA VAL A 42 -6.00 -7.94 -4.99
C VAL A 42 -4.48 -8.00 -4.99
N LEU A 43 -3.88 -9.07 -4.44
CA LEU A 43 -2.42 -9.22 -4.45
C LEU A 43 -1.86 -9.34 -5.87
N SER A 44 -2.54 -10.06 -6.77
CA SER A 44 -2.09 -10.18 -8.18
C SER A 44 -2.17 -8.84 -8.91
N LYS A 45 -3.20 -8.03 -8.62
CA LYS A 45 -3.35 -6.69 -9.17
C LYS A 45 -2.25 -5.76 -8.65
N LEU A 46 -1.95 -5.83 -7.35
CA LEU A 46 -0.86 -5.08 -6.74
C LEU A 46 0.50 -5.46 -7.32
N HIS A 47 0.78 -6.76 -7.48
CA HIS A 47 1.97 -7.25 -8.17
C HIS A 47 2.08 -6.73 -9.61
N THR A 48 0.95 -6.71 -10.35
CA THR A 48 0.91 -6.21 -11.74
C THR A 48 1.21 -4.71 -11.84
N PHE A 49 0.93 -3.92 -10.79
CA PHE A 49 1.35 -2.52 -10.76
C PHE A 49 2.87 -2.35 -10.63
N GLY A 50 3.57 -3.40 -10.20
CA GLY A 50 5.02 -3.44 -10.02
C GLY A 50 5.49 -2.59 -8.85
N ASP A 51 6.79 -2.32 -8.84
CA ASP A 51 7.44 -1.51 -7.80
C ASP A 51 6.82 -0.10 -7.75
N PHE A 52 6.44 0.33 -6.57
CA PHE A 52 6.04 1.71 -6.34
C PHE A 52 7.16 2.46 -5.63
N LYS A 53 7.44 3.67 -6.10
CA LYS A 53 8.38 4.59 -5.46
C LYS A 53 7.72 5.95 -5.30
N HIS A 54 7.65 6.42 -4.08
CA HIS A 54 7.21 7.76 -3.73
C HIS A 54 8.40 8.55 -3.21
N VAL A 55 8.74 9.64 -3.89
CA VAL A 55 9.78 10.58 -3.44
C VAL A 55 9.07 11.71 -2.73
N LEU A 56 9.47 11.97 -1.49
CA LEU A 56 8.95 13.09 -0.71
C LEU A 56 9.87 14.30 -0.92
N VAL A 57 9.28 15.43 -1.25
CA VAL A 57 10.01 16.70 -1.31
C VAL A 57 9.91 17.33 0.08
N PRO A 58 11.02 17.41 0.84
CA PRO A 58 10.95 17.94 2.19
C PRO A 58 10.69 19.46 2.18
N GLU A 59 9.85 19.92 3.10
CA GLU A 59 9.79 21.34 3.43
C GLU A 59 11.13 21.75 4.07
N THR A 60 11.62 22.94 3.73
CA THR A 60 13.02 23.41 3.85
C THR A 60 13.66 23.31 5.23
N ASP A 61 12.90 23.02 6.30
CA ASP A 61 13.35 23.06 7.69
C ASP A 61 13.40 21.68 8.39
N MET A 62 13.12 20.58 7.71
CA MET A 62 13.12 19.25 8.33
C MET A 62 14.42 18.48 8.05
N LEU A 63 15.43 18.62 8.91
CA LEU A 63 16.75 18.00 8.74
C LEU A 63 16.81 16.46 8.81
N ASP A 64 15.70 15.77 9.10
CA ASP A 64 15.61 14.30 9.08
C ASP A 64 14.32 13.82 8.37
N THR A 65 13.91 14.52 7.31
CA THR A 65 12.75 14.09 6.52
C THR A 65 13.10 12.93 5.60
N LEU A 66 12.25 11.92 5.67
CA LEU A 66 12.14 10.81 4.72
C LEU A 66 12.31 11.33 3.28
N ASP A 67 13.25 10.75 2.51
CA ASP A 67 13.55 11.10 1.12
C ASP A 67 12.67 10.29 0.17
N TYR A 68 12.53 8.99 0.43
CA TYR A 68 11.68 8.12 -0.37
C TYR A 68 11.06 6.98 0.42
N ILE A 69 9.94 6.51 -0.10
CA ILE A 69 9.34 5.21 0.22
C ILE A 69 9.35 4.39 -1.06
N HIS A 70 9.86 3.18 -0.97
CA HIS A 70 9.83 2.21 -2.04
C HIS A 70 9.14 0.95 -1.53
N GLY A 71 8.31 0.33 -2.36
CA GLY A 71 7.78 -0.99 -2.02
C GLY A 71 7.53 -1.84 -3.25
N CYS A 72 7.60 -3.15 -3.02
CA CYS A 72 7.39 -4.19 -4.01
C CYS A 72 6.56 -5.30 -3.38
N ILE A 73 5.67 -5.90 -4.18
CA ILE A 73 4.91 -7.09 -3.83
C ILE A 73 5.31 -8.17 -4.83
N ASN A 74 5.76 -9.31 -4.30
CA ASN A 74 6.17 -10.45 -5.12
C ASN A 74 4.98 -11.05 -5.87
N GLU A 75 5.26 -11.97 -6.79
CA GLU A 75 4.18 -12.71 -7.44
C GLU A 75 3.44 -13.54 -6.38
N PRO A 76 2.11 -13.36 -6.23
CA PRO A 76 1.36 -14.11 -5.24
C PRO A 76 1.22 -15.57 -5.63
N ILE A 77 1.34 -16.46 -4.65
CA ILE A 77 1.16 -17.90 -4.78
C ILE A 77 0.03 -18.30 -3.84
N ASP A 78 -1.01 -18.93 -4.39
CA ASP A 78 -2.18 -19.44 -3.63
C ASP A 78 -2.87 -18.41 -2.73
N GLY A 79 -2.88 -17.13 -3.14
CA GLY A 79 -3.52 -16.05 -2.38
C GLY A 79 -2.62 -15.42 -1.31
N SER A 80 -1.35 -15.83 -1.22
CA SER A 80 -0.35 -15.22 -0.35
C SER A 80 0.77 -14.57 -1.15
N SER A 81 1.41 -13.55 -0.61
CA SER A 81 2.58 -12.90 -1.20
C SER A 81 3.48 -12.32 -0.15
N ASP A 82 4.78 -12.32 -0.41
CA ASP A 82 5.70 -11.50 0.36
C ASP A 82 5.77 -10.09 -0.25
N ALA A 83 6.05 -9.11 0.61
CA ALA A 83 6.22 -7.73 0.23
C ALA A 83 7.41 -7.11 0.98
N THR A 84 8.06 -6.14 0.35
CA THR A 84 9.18 -5.41 0.93
C THR A 84 8.88 -3.92 0.86
N PHE A 85 9.12 -3.21 1.96
CA PHE A 85 8.96 -1.77 2.08
C PHE A 85 10.28 -1.18 2.57
N THR A 86 10.84 -0.25 1.81
CA THR A 86 12.09 0.45 2.14
C THR A 86 11.83 1.93 2.28
N THR A 87 12.22 2.49 3.43
CA THR A 87 12.27 3.93 3.68
C THR A 87 13.71 4.42 3.58
N GLY A 88 13.92 5.47 2.80
CA GLY A 88 15.19 6.19 2.72
C GLY A 88 15.07 7.55 3.38
N PHE A 89 16.14 7.98 4.05
CA PHE A 89 16.19 9.28 4.72
C PHE A 89 17.15 10.22 3.99
N SER A 90 16.83 11.51 3.98
CA SER A 90 17.69 12.56 3.40
C SER A 90 19.05 12.58 4.10
N ASN A 91 19.05 12.33 5.40
CA ASN A 91 20.26 12.11 6.19
C ASN A 91 20.82 10.71 5.93
N LYS A 92 21.80 10.62 5.02
CA LYS A 92 22.45 9.35 4.62
C LYS A 92 23.13 8.60 5.77
N SER A 93 23.43 9.25 6.89
CA SER A 93 24.00 8.57 8.07
C SER A 93 23.01 7.62 8.76
N LEU A 94 21.71 7.82 8.57
CA LEU A 94 20.66 6.96 9.13
C LEU A 94 20.52 5.63 8.35
N GLY A 95 21.08 5.54 7.15
CA GLY A 95 20.86 4.40 6.24
C GLY A 95 19.43 4.33 5.72
N SER A 96 19.09 3.28 4.97
CA SER A 96 17.70 2.96 4.63
C SER A 96 17.17 1.92 5.61
N HIS A 97 15.89 2.00 5.95
CA HIS A 97 15.23 0.97 6.74
C HIS A 97 14.32 0.13 5.85
N THR A 98 14.48 -1.19 5.90
CA THR A 98 13.66 -2.12 5.11
C THR A 98 12.88 -3.02 6.05
N VAL A 99 11.59 -3.16 5.76
CA VAL A 99 10.67 -4.05 6.44
C VAL A 99 10.11 -5.04 5.43
N ASN A 100 9.99 -6.30 5.84
CA ASN A 100 9.34 -7.35 5.07
C ASN A 100 8.00 -7.70 5.70
N TYR A 101 7.05 -8.02 4.85
CA TYR A 101 5.72 -8.44 5.24
C TYR A 101 5.37 -9.72 4.50
N HIS A 102 4.67 -10.61 5.19
CA HIS A 102 3.90 -11.65 4.56
C HIS A 102 2.45 -11.18 4.46
N MET A 103 1.83 -11.31 3.29
CA MET A 103 0.47 -10.85 3.02
C MET A 103 -0.39 -12.03 2.62
N GLU A 104 -1.58 -12.13 3.20
CA GLU A 104 -2.58 -13.15 2.84
C GLU A 104 -3.87 -12.47 2.40
N GLU A 105 -4.39 -12.83 1.22
CA GLU A 105 -5.68 -12.39 0.73
C GLU A 105 -6.78 -13.35 1.20
N HIS A 106 -7.76 -12.79 1.90
CA HIS A 106 -8.96 -13.46 2.34
C HIS A 106 -10.19 -12.93 1.58
N GLU A 107 -11.35 -13.41 2.00
CA GLU A 107 -12.66 -13.12 1.39
C GLU A 107 -12.81 -11.66 0.94
N CYS A 108 -13.32 -11.49 -0.27
CA CYS A 108 -13.61 -10.17 -0.86
C CYS A 108 -12.40 -9.23 -0.91
N GLY A 109 -11.19 -9.77 -1.09
CA GLY A 109 -9.97 -9.01 -1.32
C GLY A 109 -9.43 -8.34 -0.07
N HIS A 110 -9.86 -8.81 1.10
CA HIS A 110 -9.28 -8.39 2.37
C HIS A 110 -7.86 -8.90 2.45
N VAL A 111 -6.89 -8.04 2.79
CA VAL A 111 -5.49 -8.45 2.90
C VAL A 111 -5.06 -8.28 4.35
N THR A 112 -4.62 -9.38 4.96
CA THR A 112 -3.96 -9.37 6.26
C THR A 112 -2.45 -9.35 6.04
N ASP A 113 -1.75 -8.45 6.70
CA ASP A 113 -0.29 -8.40 6.67
C ASP A 113 0.33 -8.82 8.02
N PHE A 114 1.42 -9.56 7.94
CA PHE A 114 2.19 -10.06 9.07
C PHE A 114 3.61 -9.52 8.97
N HIS A 115 4.04 -8.78 9.99
CA HIS A 115 5.41 -8.31 10.09
C HIS A 115 6.36 -9.50 10.29
N SER A 116 7.34 -9.63 9.39
CA SER A 116 8.34 -10.71 9.42
C SER A 116 9.62 -10.33 10.12
#